data_AF-A0A959J2F6-F1
#
_entry.id   AF-A0A959J2F6-F1
#
_cell.length_a   1.000
_cell.length_b   1.000
_cell.length_c   1.000
_cell.angle_alpha   90.00
_cell.angle_beta   90.00
_cell.angle_gamma   90.00
#
_symmetry.space_group_name_H-M   'P 1'
#
loop_
_entity.id
_entity.type
_entity.pdbx_description
1 polymer ?
#
loop_
_entity_poly.entity_id
_entity_poly.type
_entity_poly.pdbx_seq_one_letter_code
_entity_poly.pdbx_strand_id
1 'polypeptide(L)'
;MKKIISIAVFSLMIFSFVFSQIVPQGMNFQAVARDSKGQVLADKDITLKISLLAEGPSGKVIYSEIHDVTTSNLGLFNIIIGEGVAGIGVFEKIAWSHTSVWMDMALEEGDEFLSISTTRLLTVPYAFHAGTAGEVIGNNPTEKAITLYWKTLGNTGNNPQYHFLGNIDSKDLPFRTNNLERMRLLAGGDLQMTGNNIKNLGDPVDQQDAATRNYVDLVGLTLENLIETHTAADGDLDPTNELQKWSNLPGIPAGFADNTDNVDDADNDPTNELQKWSNLPGIPADFSDNTDNVDDADNDPTNELQNWSSLPGIPAGFLDGTDNVDDADNDPTNEIETWSTLSGIPAYLLDGDDVDDGDNDPTNELQKWSNLPGIPAGFADNTDNVDDADNDPTNEIELPTNPQNGTMAYYNGGAWQVVAPGSHGQTLTFCNGVPTWGPCNLAIGDFYAGGIIFYLDASGHHGLVAALSDQDYNGDFTGAWGCEGTYVGAGSYSIGSNNTTAILNGCGEPGIAARRCGDYSVTVDGILYDDWFLPSRQELFLMYQQKDIIGGFSNSSYWSSTEVNSNWAWIYAFDAGYAYYGNKGANYMRCRAIRAF
;
A
#
# COMPACT_ATOMS: atom_id res chain seq x y z
N MET A 1 -54.56 31.06 -27.52
CA MET A 1 -54.66 29.60 -27.28
C MET A 1 -53.81 28.77 -28.26
N LYS A 2 -53.94 28.92 -29.59
CA LYS A 2 -53.17 28.10 -30.57
C LYS A 2 -51.63 28.19 -30.44
N LYS A 3 -51.08 29.35 -30.07
CA LYS A 3 -49.61 29.53 -29.86
C LYS A 3 -49.09 28.90 -28.56
N ILE A 4 -49.92 28.82 -27.50
CA ILE A 4 -49.55 28.22 -26.22
C ILE A 4 -49.55 26.69 -26.33
N ILE A 5 -50.49 26.12 -27.09
CA ILE A 5 -50.54 24.68 -27.38
C ILE A 5 -49.34 24.26 -28.26
N SER A 6 -48.91 25.10 -29.19
CA SER A 6 -47.74 24.79 -30.03
C SER A 6 -46.41 24.81 -29.25
N ILE A 7 -46.27 25.71 -28.28
CA ILE A 7 -45.08 25.75 -27.40
C ILE A 7 -45.10 24.60 -26.40
N ALA A 8 -46.26 24.22 -25.87
CA ALA A 8 -46.40 23.06 -24.99
C ALA A 8 -46.10 21.73 -25.72
N VAL A 9 -46.52 21.57 -26.97
CA VAL A 9 -46.23 20.37 -27.78
C VAL A 9 -44.76 20.31 -28.20
N PHE A 10 -44.14 21.46 -28.51
CA PHE A 10 -42.70 21.52 -28.83
C PHE A 10 -41.82 21.27 -27.61
N SER A 11 -42.25 21.72 -26.41
CA SER A 11 -41.55 21.44 -25.15
C SER A 11 -41.73 20.01 -24.65
N LEU A 12 -42.79 19.31 -25.08
CA LEU A 12 -43.03 17.89 -24.75
C LEU A 12 -42.27 16.92 -25.69
N MET A 13 -41.94 17.35 -26.91
CA MET A 13 -41.11 16.55 -27.84
C MET A 13 -39.60 16.63 -27.57
N ILE A 14 -39.14 17.53 -26.70
CA ILE A 14 -37.71 17.66 -26.35
C ILE A 14 -37.32 16.73 -25.17
N PHE A 15 -38.27 16.02 -24.57
CA PHE A 15 -38.05 15.19 -23.37
C PHE A 15 -37.95 13.68 -23.60
N SER A 16 -37.70 13.23 -24.82
CA SER A 16 -37.56 11.79 -25.10
C SER A 16 -36.45 11.57 -26.10
N PHE A 17 -35.21 11.49 -25.62
CA PHE A 17 -34.16 10.55 -26.03
C PHE A 17 -32.93 10.82 -25.14
N VAL A 18 -33.05 10.52 -23.85
CA VAL A 18 -31.86 10.14 -23.08
C VAL A 18 -31.77 8.63 -23.26
N PHE A 19 -31.12 8.18 -24.34
CA PHE A 19 -30.60 6.83 -24.31
C PHE A 19 -29.55 6.84 -23.20
N SER A 20 -29.83 6.14 -22.10
CA SER A 20 -28.74 5.66 -21.26
C SER A 20 -27.73 5.03 -22.22
N GLN A 21 -26.47 5.44 -22.15
CA GLN A 21 -25.43 4.86 -22.97
C GLN A 21 -25.48 3.35 -22.72
N ILE A 22 -25.88 2.57 -23.73
CA ILE A 22 -25.77 1.12 -23.66
C ILE A 22 -24.26 0.88 -23.70
N VAL A 23 -23.69 0.59 -22.54
CA VAL A 23 -22.31 0.11 -22.45
C VAL A 23 -22.30 -1.21 -23.20
N PRO A 24 -21.52 -1.35 -24.29
CA PRO A 24 -21.40 -2.63 -24.98
C PRO A 24 -21.01 -3.72 -23.98
N GLN A 25 -21.85 -4.75 -23.87
CA GLN A 25 -21.67 -5.85 -22.92
C GLN A 25 -20.95 -6.99 -23.65
N GLY A 26 -19.64 -6.88 -23.83
CA GLY A 26 -18.87 -7.94 -24.46
C GLY A 26 -17.37 -7.68 -24.49
N MET A 27 -16.61 -8.73 -24.80
CA MET A 27 -15.15 -8.70 -24.91
C MET A 27 -14.74 -9.10 -26.33
N ASN A 28 -14.01 -8.24 -27.03
CA ASN A 28 -13.44 -8.59 -28.33
C ASN A 28 -12.43 -9.73 -28.17
N PHE A 29 -12.52 -10.74 -29.03
CA PHE A 29 -11.59 -11.84 -29.09
C PHE A 29 -11.22 -12.15 -30.54
N GLN A 30 -9.92 -12.31 -30.79
CA GLN A 30 -9.36 -12.64 -32.09
C GLN A 30 -8.41 -13.82 -31.94
N ALA A 31 -8.52 -14.81 -32.82
CA ALA A 31 -7.61 -15.94 -32.86
C ALA A 31 -7.47 -16.52 -34.26
N VAL A 32 -6.49 -17.42 -34.41
CA VAL A 32 -6.23 -18.16 -35.65
C VAL A 32 -6.56 -19.63 -35.41
N ALA A 33 -7.51 -20.17 -36.17
CA ALA A 33 -7.89 -21.57 -36.10
C ALA A 33 -6.88 -22.45 -36.86
N ARG A 34 -6.46 -23.54 -36.23
CA ARG A 34 -5.50 -24.51 -36.79
C ARG A 34 -5.99 -25.94 -36.57
N ASP A 35 -5.58 -26.85 -37.45
CA ASP A 35 -5.81 -28.28 -37.31
C ASP A 35 -4.80 -28.94 -36.34
N SER A 36 -4.98 -30.23 -36.08
CA SER A 36 -4.11 -31.02 -35.20
C SER A 36 -2.66 -31.17 -35.69
N LYS A 37 -2.37 -30.78 -36.93
CA LYS A 37 -1.02 -30.73 -37.52
C LYS A 37 -0.44 -29.32 -37.51
N GLY A 38 -1.15 -28.35 -36.93
CA GLY A 38 -0.76 -26.94 -36.85
C GLY A 38 -1.03 -26.13 -38.14
N GLN A 39 -1.67 -26.71 -39.15
CA GLN A 39 -2.00 -26.01 -40.39
C GLN A 39 -3.23 -25.12 -40.18
N VAL A 40 -3.24 -23.94 -40.81
CA VAL A 40 -4.38 -23.02 -40.67
C VAL A 40 -5.64 -23.60 -41.31
N LEU A 41 -6.76 -23.47 -40.61
CA LEU A 41 -8.08 -23.77 -41.17
C LEU A 41 -8.52 -22.55 -41.99
N ALA A 42 -8.03 -22.45 -43.23
CA ALA A 42 -8.29 -21.31 -44.11
C ALA A 42 -9.67 -21.39 -44.79
N ASP A 43 -10.41 -20.27 -44.79
CA ASP A 43 -11.72 -20.13 -45.47
C ASP A 43 -12.72 -21.24 -45.09
N LYS A 44 -12.78 -21.55 -43.79
CA LYS A 44 -13.57 -22.66 -43.23
C LYS A 44 -14.64 -22.12 -42.29
N ASP A 45 -15.85 -22.63 -42.46
CA ASP A 45 -16.91 -22.48 -41.45
C ASP A 45 -16.58 -23.38 -40.26
N ILE A 46 -16.51 -22.77 -39.07
CA ILE A 46 -16.25 -23.44 -37.81
C ILE A 46 -17.27 -22.99 -36.76
N THR A 47 -17.63 -23.92 -35.88
CA THR A 47 -18.49 -23.66 -34.73
C THR A 47 -17.64 -23.70 -33.46
N LEU A 48 -17.68 -22.62 -32.69
CA LEU A 48 -16.92 -22.47 -31.46
C LEU A 48 -17.87 -22.39 -30.28
N LYS A 49 -17.54 -23.11 -29.21
CA LYS A 49 -18.19 -22.95 -27.91
C LYS A 49 -17.23 -22.28 -26.95
N ILE A 50 -17.66 -21.16 -26.38
CA ILE A 50 -16.94 -20.45 -25.31
C ILE A 50 -17.63 -20.77 -24.00
N SER A 51 -16.85 -21.21 -23.00
CA SER A 51 -17.33 -21.45 -21.65
C SER A 51 -16.47 -20.69 -20.65
N LEU A 52 -17.11 -19.91 -19.78
CA LEU A 52 -16.45 -19.24 -18.66
C LEU A 52 -16.61 -20.10 -17.41
N LEU A 53 -15.49 -20.42 -16.77
CA LEU A 53 -15.35 -21.31 -15.61
C LEU A 53 -14.95 -20.52 -14.38
N ALA A 54 -15.53 -20.83 -13.23
CA ALA A 54 -15.19 -20.22 -11.95
C ALA A 54 -14.06 -20.97 -11.21
N GLU A 55 -13.12 -20.23 -10.63
CA GLU A 55 -12.13 -20.71 -9.65
C GLU A 55 -11.06 -21.69 -10.20
N GLY A 56 -11.03 -21.97 -11.50
CA GLY A 56 -9.98 -22.79 -12.09
C GLY A 56 -10.30 -23.34 -13.49
N PRO A 57 -9.34 -24.02 -14.15
CA PRO A 57 -9.52 -24.63 -15.46
C PRO A 57 -10.47 -25.85 -15.45
N SER A 58 -10.73 -26.44 -14.28
CA SER A 58 -11.77 -27.46 -14.10
C SER A 58 -12.96 -26.95 -13.28
N GLY A 59 -13.12 -25.62 -13.27
CA GLY A 59 -14.16 -24.91 -12.54
C GLY A 59 -15.56 -25.21 -13.05
N LYS A 60 -16.57 -24.78 -12.28
CA LYS A 60 -17.96 -24.85 -12.75
C LYS A 60 -18.16 -23.84 -13.90
N VAL A 61 -18.81 -24.27 -14.98
CA VAL A 61 -19.26 -23.36 -16.05
C VAL A 61 -20.30 -22.39 -15.47
N ILE A 62 -19.94 -21.12 -15.42
CA ILE A 62 -20.81 -20.02 -14.96
C ILE A 62 -21.49 -19.29 -16.13
N TYR A 63 -20.91 -19.37 -17.32
CA TYR A 63 -21.49 -18.86 -18.55
C TYR A 63 -20.99 -19.65 -19.76
N SER A 64 -21.81 -19.80 -20.80
CA SER A 64 -21.35 -20.32 -22.09
C SER A 64 -22.14 -19.72 -23.24
N GLU A 65 -21.53 -19.69 -24.41
CA GLU A 65 -22.13 -19.25 -25.67
C GLU A 65 -21.53 -19.99 -26.86
N ILE A 66 -22.22 -19.94 -28.00
CA ILE A 66 -21.81 -20.56 -29.26
C ILE A 66 -21.68 -19.49 -30.34
N HIS A 67 -20.64 -19.60 -31.16
CA HIS A 67 -20.37 -18.74 -32.31
C HIS A 67 -20.16 -19.57 -33.57
N ASP A 68 -20.89 -19.23 -34.63
CA ASP A 68 -20.64 -19.75 -35.98
C ASP A 68 -19.84 -18.70 -36.76
N VAL A 69 -18.61 -19.04 -37.18
CA VAL A 69 -17.72 -18.11 -37.87
C VAL A 69 -17.04 -18.74 -39.08
N THR A 70 -16.83 -17.94 -40.12
CA THR A 70 -15.99 -18.31 -41.26
C THR A 70 -14.59 -17.71 -41.05
N THR A 71 -13.57 -18.55 -41.04
CA THR A 71 -12.17 -18.10 -40.93
C THR A 71 -11.69 -17.43 -42.22
N SER A 72 -10.70 -16.55 -42.13
CA SER A 72 -10.01 -16.00 -43.31
C SER A 72 -9.06 -17.00 -43.96
N ASN A 73 -8.43 -16.61 -45.07
CA ASN A 73 -7.36 -17.35 -45.73
C ASN A 73 -6.12 -17.62 -44.84
N LEU A 74 -5.97 -16.88 -43.73
CA LEU A 74 -4.93 -17.09 -42.71
C LEU A 74 -5.42 -17.88 -41.50
N GLY A 75 -6.68 -18.35 -41.50
CA GLY A 75 -7.33 -18.98 -40.36
C GLY A 75 -7.82 -18.01 -39.28
N LEU A 76 -7.66 -16.69 -39.47
CA LEU A 76 -8.09 -15.66 -38.52
C LEU A 76 -9.61 -15.56 -38.43
N PHE A 77 -10.15 -15.41 -37.22
CA PHE A 77 -11.55 -15.06 -36.96
C PHE A 77 -11.65 -14.04 -35.81
N ASN A 78 -12.76 -13.30 -35.76
CA ASN A 78 -13.08 -12.33 -34.72
C ASN A 78 -14.47 -12.62 -34.15
N ILE A 79 -14.60 -12.59 -32.83
CA ILE A 79 -15.88 -12.71 -32.12
C ILE A 79 -15.95 -11.68 -30.99
N ILE A 80 -17.17 -11.38 -30.54
CA ILE A 80 -17.40 -10.61 -29.32
C ILE A 80 -18.00 -11.58 -28.30
N ILE A 81 -17.21 -11.87 -27.26
CA ILE A 81 -17.64 -12.76 -26.19
C ILE A 81 -18.71 -12.04 -25.37
N GLY A 82 -19.88 -12.65 -25.21
CA GLY A 82 -21.08 -12.04 -24.61
C GLY A 82 -22.18 -11.72 -25.63
N GLU A 83 -21.87 -11.75 -26.93
CA GLU A 83 -22.81 -11.54 -28.03
C GLU A 83 -23.10 -12.81 -28.86
N GLY A 84 -22.57 -13.97 -28.43
CA GLY A 84 -22.85 -15.25 -29.08
C GLY A 84 -24.25 -15.79 -28.77
N VAL A 85 -24.59 -16.93 -29.37
CA VAL A 85 -25.83 -17.64 -29.04
C VAL A 85 -25.69 -18.18 -27.61
N ALA A 86 -26.43 -17.57 -26.69
CA ALA A 86 -26.33 -17.88 -25.26
C ALA A 86 -26.66 -19.36 -24.98
N GLY A 87 -25.81 -20.00 -24.17
CA GLY A 87 -26.01 -21.34 -23.63
C GLY A 87 -26.40 -21.26 -22.16
N ILE A 88 -25.45 -21.53 -21.26
CA ILE A 88 -25.65 -21.50 -19.81
C ILE A 88 -25.35 -20.10 -19.27
N GLY A 89 -26.07 -19.67 -18.24
CA GLY A 89 -25.77 -18.42 -17.51
C GLY A 89 -26.20 -17.15 -18.24
N VAL A 90 -25.90 -16.00 -17.64
CA VAL A 90 -26.17 -14.68 -18.21
C VAL A 90 -24.90 -13.86 -18.05
N PHE A 91 -24.34 -13.36 -19.16
CA PHE A 91 -23.04 -12.67 -19.19
C PHE A 91 -22.98 -11.49 -18.21
N GLU A 92 -24.06 -10.69 -18.15
CA GLU A 92 -24.19 -9.53 -17.26
C GLU A 92 -24.20 -9.88 -15.75
N LYS A 93 -24.48 -11.14 -15.40
CA LYS A 93 -24.56 -11.59 -14.00
C LYS A 93 -23.25 -12.21 -13.50
N ILE A 94 -22.20 -12.23 -14.31
CA ILE A 94 -20.90 -12.76 -13.92
C ILE A 94 -20.25 -11.82 -12.91
N ALA A 95 -19.83 -12.37 -11.77
CA ALA A 95 -19.17 -11.62 -10.69
C ALA A 95 -17.67 -11.42 -10.98
N TRP A 96 -17.35 -10.56 -11.96
CA TRP A 96 -15.98 -10.31 -12.43
C TRP A 96 -14.99 -9.83 -11.35
N SER A 97 -15.47 -9.22 -10.26
CA SER A 97 -14.63 -8.64 -9.20
C SER A 97 -14.25 -9.59 -8.07
N HIS A 98 -14.89 -10.75 -7.93
CA HIS A 98 -14.77 -11.60 -6.73
C HIS A 98 -14.29 -13.02 -7.01
N THR A 99 -14.26 -13.43 -8.28
CA THR A 99 -13.94 -14.81 -8.67
C THR A 99 -12.92 -14.80 -9.80
N SER A 100 -11.92 -15.68 -9.72
CA SER A 100 -11.04 -15.92 -10.86
C SER A 100 -11.83 -16.62 -11.96
N VAL A 101 -11.93 -15.99 -13.14
CA VAL A 101 -12.63 -16.53 -14.30
C VAL A 101 -11.63 -17.12 -15.28
N TRP A 102 -11.90 -18.33 -15.75
CA TRP A 102 -11.17 -19.01 -16.80
C TRP A 102 -12.06 -19.13 -18.03
N MET A 103 -11.46 -19.07 -19.22
CA MET A 103 -12.13 -19.26 -20.50
C MET A 103 -11.67 -20.57 -21.11
N ASP A 104 -12.62 -21.47 -21.29
CA ASP A 104 -12.49 -22.68 -22.08
C ASP A 104 -13.06 -22.43 -23.48
N MET A 105 -12.23 -22.69 -24.49
CA MET A 105 -12.62 -22.66 -25.89
C MET A 105 -12.69 -24.09 -26.40
N ALA A 106 -13.79 -24.43 -27.04
CA ALA A 106 -13.99 -25.72 -27.68
C ALA A 106 -14.40 -25.55 -29.14
N LEU A 107 -13.91 -26.44 -29.99
CA LEU A 107 -14.26 -26.52 -31.42
C LEU A 107 -15.21 -27.70 -31.63
N GLU A 108 -16.20 -27.53 -32.50
CA GLU A 108 -17.07 -28.63 -32.92
C GLU A 108 -16.30 -29.61 -33.82
N GLU A 109 -16.31 -30.89 -33.45
CA GLU A 109 -15.77 -31.99 -34.24
C GLU A 109 -16.79 -33.14 -34.26
N GLY A 110 -17.52 -33.27 -35.37
CA GLY A 110 -18.65 -34.19 -35.45
C GLY A 110 -19.88 -33.63 -34.72
N ASP A 111 -20.45 -34.41 -33.79
CA ASP A 111 -21.59 -34.01 -32.95
C ASP A 111 -21.16 -33.57 -31.53
N GLU A 112 -19.85 -33.43 -31.27
CA GLU A 112 -19.28 -33.09 -29.96
C GLU A 112 -18.41 -31.83 -30.02
N PHE A 113 -18.31 -31.12 -28.88
CA PHE A 113 -17.39 -30.01 -28.70
C PHE A 113 -16.14 -30.49 -27.96
N LEU A 114 -14.99 -30.39 -28.62
CA LEU A 114 -13.70 -30.73 -28.03
C LEU A 114 -13.01 -29.47 -27.50
N SER A 115 -12.69 -29.44 -26.21
CA SER A 115 -11.90 -28.35 -25.61
C SER A 115 -10.51 -28.31 -26.22
N ILE A 116 -10.15 -27.13 -26.75
CA ILE A 116 -8.87 -26.86 -27.41
C ILE A 116 -7.94 -26.01 -26.55
N SER A 117 -8.49 -25.22 -25.63
CA SER A 117 -7.70 -24.35 -24.76
C SER A 117 -8.51 -23.90 -23.55
N THR A 118 -7.91 -23.98 -22.36
CA THR A 118 -8.46 -23.38 -21.14
C THR A 118 -7.44 -22.41 -20.57
N THR A 119 -7.78 -21.12 -20.54
CA THR A 119 -6.87 -20.04 -20.13
C THR A 119 -7.51 -19.15 -19.07
N ARG A 120 -6.70 -18.57 -18.20
CA ARG A 120 -7.20 -17.61 -17.21
C ARG A 120 -7.48 -16.27 -17.88
N LEU A 121 -8.65 -15.68 -17.63
CA LEU A 121 -8.90 -14.30 -18.04
C LEU A 121 -8.23 -13.34 -17.06
N LEU A 122 -7.30 -12.53 -17.57
CA LEU A 122 -6.64 -11.48 -16.80
C LEU A 122 -7.32 -10.14 -17.04
N THR A 123 -7.20 -9.25 -16.06
CA THR A 123 -7.77 -7.90 -16.09
C THR A 123 -7.10 -7.06 -17.18
N VAL A 124 -7.89 -6.40 -18.04
CA VAL A 124 -7.38 -5.43 -19.02
C VAL A 124 -7.12 -4.06 -18.36
N PRO A 125 -6.24 -3.20 -18.90
CA PRO A 125 -5.90 -1.90 -18.29
C PRO A 125 -7.11 -1.01 -17.95
N TYR A 126 -8.15 -1.01 -18.79
CA TYR A 126 -9.38 -0.25 -18.52
C TYR A 126 -10.20 -0.81 -17.34
N ALA A 127 -10.14 -2.12 -17.11
CA ALA A 127 -10.79 -2.77 -15.97
C ALA A 127 -10.07 -2.50 -14.64
N PHE A 128 -8.75 -2.23 -14.64
CA PHE A 128 -8.05 -1.70 -13.45
C PHE A 128 -8.60 -0.34 -13.03
N HIS A 129 -8.83 0.56 -14.00
CA HIS A 129 -9.42 1.88 -13.74
C HIS A 129 -10.90 1.78 -13.31
N ALA A 130 -11.67 0.86 -13.91
CA ALA A 130 -13.05 0.60 -13.48
C ALA A 130 -13.13 0.00 -12.06
N GLY A 131 -12.17 -0.83 -11.66
CA GLY A 131 -12.02 -1.33 -10.29
C GLY A 131 -11.86 -0.21 -9.26
N THR A 132 -11.08 0.83 -9.59
CA THR A 132 -10.96 2.03 -8.74
C THR A 132 -12.20 2.93 -8.76
N ALA A 133 -13.02 2.87 -9.82
CA ALA A 133 -14.25 3.64 -9.92
C ALA A 133 -15.45 2.96 -9.21
N GLY A 134 -15.44 1.64 -9.08
CA GLY A 134 -16.47 0.86 -8.39
C GLY A 134 -16.48 1.04 -6.86
N GLU A 135 -15.38 1.48 -6.27
CA GLU A 135 -15.27 1.75 -4.81
C GLU A 135 -15.95 3.05 -4.36
N VAL A 136 -16.48 3.85 -5.29
CA VAL A 136 -17.16 5.13 -4.97
C VAL A 136 -18.66 4.93 -4.71
N ILE A 137 -19.17 3.69 -4.72
CA ILE A 137 -20.59 3.41 -4.48
C ILE A 137 -20.80 2.78 -3.10
N GLY A 138 -21.04 3.64 -2.10
CA GLY A 138 -21.87 3.33 -0.94
C GLY A 138 -21.53 2.08 -0.13
N ASN A 139 -20.34 2.04 0.49
CA ASN A 139 -20.12 1.68 1.91
C ASN A 139 -18.61 1.54 2.17
N ASN A 140 -18.09 2.34 3.11
CA ASN A 140 -16.75 2.35 3.69
C ASN A 140 -15.56 2.08 2.73
N PRO A 141 -14.93 3.12 2.15
CA PRO A 141 -13.62 2.96 1.55
C PRO A 141 -12.63 2.54 2.64
N THR A 142 -12.16 1.29 2.59
CA THR A 142 -10.88 0.92 3.20
C THR A 142 -9.80 1.26 2.19
N GLU A 143 -9.63 2.56 1.95
CA GLU A 143 -8.47 3.06 1.24
C GLU A 143 -7.23 2.61 2.04
N LYS A 144 -6.25 2.05 1.34
CA LYS A 144 -4.96 1.57 1.87
C LYS A 144 -4.47 2.49 2.99
N ALA A 145 -3.89 1.89 4.02
CA ALA A 145 -3.39 2.49 5.26
C ALA A 145 -2.30 3.58 5.09
N ILE A 146 -2.56 4.62 4.30
CA ILE A 146 -1.68 5.76 4.07
C ILE A 146 -2.40 7.01 4.59
N THR A 147 -1.82 7.61 5.64
CA THR A 147 -2.34 8.74 6.41
C THR A 147 -2.18 10.08 5.68
N LEU A 148 -2.46 10.11 4.37
CA LEU A 148 -2.22 11.27 3.50
C LEU A 148 -3.51 12.04 3.13
N TYR A 149 -4.69 11.51 3.44
CA TYR A 149 -5.98 12.06 3.00
C TYR A 149 -6.99 12.27 4.14
N TRP A 150 -7.94 13.19 3.91
CA TRP A 150 -9.08 13.40 4.81
C TRP A 150 -10.09 12.25 4.70
N LYS A 151 -10.35 11.56 5.81
CA LYS A 151 -11.42 10.55 5.90
C LYS A 151 -12.79 11.22 5.91
N THR A 152 -13.80 10.51 5.41
CA THR A 152 -15.21 10.96 5.38
C THR A 152 -15.83 11.14 6.77
N LEU A 153 -15.27 10.52 7.80
CA LEU A 153 -15.64 10.70 9.21
C LEU A 153 -14.66 11.61 9.98
N GLY A 154 -13.65 12.17 9.31
CA GLY A 154 -12.60 12.96 9.91
C GLY A 154 -11.35 12.17 10.34
N ASN A 155 -10.28 12.90 10.60
CA ASN A 155 -8.95 12.36 10.96
C ASN A 155 -8.60 12.69 12.43
N THR A 156 -7.83 11.80 13.06
CA THR A 156 -7.07 12.07 14.30
C THR A 156 -5.58 12.21 13.94
N GLY A 157 -4.83 13.08 14.65
CA GLY A 157 -3.37 13.26 14.41
C GLY A 157 -3.02 14.00 13.11
N ASN A 158 -3.63 15.16 12.87
CA ASN A 158 -3.47 15.89 11.60
C ASN A 158 -2.03 16.35 11.34
N ASN A 159 -1.52 16.10 10.12
CA ASN A 159 -0.26 16.63 9.62
C ASN A 159 -0.52 17.83 8.69
N PRO A 160 -0.13 19.07 9.05
CA PRO A 160 -0.37 20.27 8.23
C PRO A 160 0.25 20.25 6.84
N GLN A 161 1.26 19.41 6.59
CA GLN A 161 1.88 19.29 5.26
C GLN A 161 0.97 18.59 4.25
N TYR A 162 0.08 17.71 4.72
CA TYR A 162 -0.71 16.83 3.86
C TYR A 162 -2.22 16.95 4.09
N HIS A 163 -2.67 17.36 5.29
CA HIS A 163 -4.07 17.47 5.64
C HIS A 163 -4.57 18.92 5.55
N PHE A 164 -4.97 19.33 4.35
CA PHE A 164 -5.65 20.60 4.09
C PHE A 164 -6.90 20.38 3.23
N LEU A 165 -7.92 21.24 3.42
CA LEU A 165 -9.14 21.27 2.61
C LEU A 165 -9.15 22.60 1.85
N GLY A 166 -9.15 22.56 0.52
CA GLY A 166 -9.07 23.77 -0.27
C GLY A 166 -9.02 23.53 -1.77
N ASN A 167 -8.90 24.63 -2.52
CA ASN A 167 -8.56 24.61 -3.93
C ASN A 167 -7.27 25.42 -4.13
N ILE A 168 -6.52 25.11 -5.20
CA ILE A 168 -5.24 25.78 -5.51
C ILE A 168 -5.41 27.04 -6.37
N ASP A 169 -6.64 27.32 -6.79
CA ASP A 169 -6.94 28.48 -7.60
C ASP A 169 -7.08 29.71 -6.69
N SER A 170 -6.76 30.90 -7.17
CA SER A 170 -7.03 32.15 -6.44
C SER A 170 -8.52 32.51 -6.51
N LYS A 171 -9.38 31.60 -6.04
CA LYS A 171 -10.85 31.66 -6.09
C LYS A 171 -11.44 31.25 -4.76
N ASP A 172 -12.59 31.84 -4.44
CA ASP A 172 -13.34 31.51 -3.23
C ASP A 172 -13.70 30.02 -3.18
N LEU A 173 -13.73 29.46 -1.97
CA LEU A 173 -14.13 28.08 -1.69
C LEU A 173 -15.51 28.05 -1.01
N PRO A 174 -16.61 27.79 -1.75
CA PRO A 174 -17.96 27.69 -1.19
C PRO A 174 -18.23 26.31 -0.56
N PHE A 175 -18.88 26.32 0.59
CA PHE A 175 -19.40 25.16 1.30
C PHE A 175 -20.93 25.16 1.21
N ARG A 176 -21.50 24.07 0.69
CA ARG A 176 -22.95 23.94 0.45
C ARG A 176 -23.55 22.82 1.28
N THR A 177 -24.79 23.03 1.73
CA THR A 177 -25.66 22.00 2.30
C THR A 177 -26.99 22.06 1.60
N ASN A 178 -27.55 20.91 1.15
CA ASN A 178 -28.82 20.88 0.43
C ASN A 178 -28.84 21.83 -0.79
N ASN A 179 -27.74 21.85 -1.55
CA ASN A 179 -27.53 22.73 -2.71
C ASN A 179 -27.64 24.25 -2.44
N LEU A 180 -27.62 24.67 -1.17
CA LEU A 180 -27.54 26.06 -0.75
C LEU A 180 -26.16 26.33 -0.17
N GLU A 181 -25.54 27.42 -0.61
CA GLU A 181 -24.29 27.90 -0.01
C GLU A 181 -24.54 28.37 1.42
N ARG A 182 -23.73 27.86 2.35
CA ARG A 182 -23.81 28.17 3.78
C ARG A 182 -22.62 28.97 4.27
N MET A 183 -21.47 28.73 3.67
CA MET A 183 -20.20 29.32 4.06
C MET A 183 -19.31 29.41 2.83
N ARG A 184 -18.40 30.38 2.80
CA ARG A 184 -17.48 30.65 1.72
C ARG A 184 -16.19 31.20 2.31
N LEU A 185 -15.06 30.56 2.03
CA LEU A 185 -13.75 31.15 2.28
C LEU A 185 -13.38 31.97 1.04
N LEU A 186 -13.24 33.29 1.18
CA LEU A 186 -12.85 34.17 0.08
C LEU A 186 -11.40 33.92 -0.32
N ALA A 187 -11.06 34.21 -1.58
CA ALA A 187 -9.68 34.14 -2.07
C ALA A 187 -8.69 35.01 -1.25
N GLY A 188 -9.20 36.07 -0.60
CA GLY A 188 -8.43 36.93 0.30
C GLY A 188 -8.18 36.37 1.71
N GLY A 189 -8.75 35.20 2.05
CA GLY A 189 -8.60 34.54 3.35
C GLY A 189 -9.76 34.79 4.34
N ASP A 190 -10.66 35.72 4.04
CA ASP A 190 -11.81 36.01 4.91
C ASP A 190 -12.90 34.93 4.79
N LEU A 191 -13.57 34.64 5.91
CA LEU A 191 -14.70 33.71 5.95
C LEU A 191 -16.02 34.48 5.85
N GLN A 192 -16.83 34.15 4.84
CA GLN A 192 -18.22 34.56 4.74
C GLN A 192 -19.13 33.39 5.12
N MET A 193 -20.12 33.65 5.97
CA MET A 193 -21.18 32.70 6.28
C MET A 193 -22.51 33.33 5.88
N THR A 194 -23.38 32.57 5.23
CA THR A 194 -24.71 33.07 4.86
C THR A 194 -25.63 33.05 6.08
N GLY A 195 -26.10 34.22 6.51
CA GLY A 195 -26.95 34.41 7.70
C GLY A 195 -26.79 35.81 8.29
N ASN A 196 -27.51 36.12 9.38
CA ASN A 196 -27.40 37.36 10.14
C ASN A 196 -26.12 37.38 11.00
N ASN A 197 -24.96 37.24 10.37
CA ASN A 197 -23.69 37.24 11.09
C ASN A 197 -23.13 38.66 11.19
N ILE A 198 -22.50 38.94 12.33
CA ILE A 198 -21.80 40.20 12.55
C ILE A 198 -20.50 40.18 11.75
N LYS A 199 -20.27 41.13 10.86
CA LYS A 199 -19.09 41.16 9.97
C LYS A 199 -18.08 42.21 10.38
N ASN A 200 -18.53 43.42 10.71
CA ASN A 200 -17.71 44.53 11.18
C ASN A 200 -18.54 45.55 11.97
N LEU A 201 -18.45 45.50 13.30
CA LEU A 201 -19.12 46.48 14.18
C LEU A 201 -18.47 47.87 14.15
N GLY A 202 -17.17 47.96 13.85
CA GLY A 202 -16.43 49.24 13.85
C GLY A 202 -16.85 50.15 12.69
N ASP A 203 -17.08 49.54 11.51
CA ASP A 203 -17.56 50.22 10.30
C ASP A 203 -18.68 49.41 9.62
N PRO A 204 -19.92 49.50 10.12
CA PRO A 204 -21.03 48.70 9.67
C PRO A 204 -21.49 49.16 8.28
N VAL A 205 -21.23 48.33 7.28
CA VAL A 205 -21.69 48.54 5.90
C VAL A 205 -23.02 47.84 5.61
N ASP A 206 -23.45 46.89 6.46
CA ASP A 206 -24.73 46.20 6.33
C ASP A 206 -25.70 46.47 7.48
N GLN A 207 -26.99 46.21 7.23
CA GLN A 207 -28.08 46.55 8.14
C GLN A 207 -28.02 45.76 9.46
N GLN A 208 -27.45 44.54 9.46
CA GLN A 208 -27.36 43.71 10.65
C GLN A 208 -26.26 44.22 11.58
N ASP A 209 -25.11 44.57 11.03
CA ASP A 209 -24.02 45.21 11.78
C ASP A 209 -24.44 46.58 12.30
N ALA A 210 -25.16 47.36 11.50
CA ALA A 210 -25.70 48.66 11.92
C ALA A 210 -26.72 48.52 13.06
N ALA A 211 -27.63 47.56 12.99
CA ALA A 211 -28.60 47.29 14.05
C ALA A 211 -27.91 46.82 15.35
N THR A 212 -26.89 45.97 15.21
CA THR A 212 -26.12 45.46 16.36
C THR A 212 -25.29 46.59 16.98
N ARG A 213 -24.65 47.43 16.17
CA ARG A 213 -23.93 48.62 16.64
C ARG A 213 -24.87 49.58 17.36
N ASN A 214 -26.05 49.87 16.81
CA ASN A 214 -27.04 50.72 17.47
C ASN A 214 -27.49 50.17 18.83
N TYR A 215 -27.64 48.85 18.97
CA TYR A 215 -27.95 48.24 20.26
C TYR A 215 -26.78 48.41 21.25
N VAL A 216 -25.55 48.15 20.82
CA VAL A 216 -24.34 48.32 21.64
C VAL A 216 -24.16 49.79 22.05
N ASP A 217 -24.32 50.72 21.12
CA ASP A 217 -24.24 52.16 21.35
C ASP A 217 -25.35 52.62 22.31
N LEU A 218 -26.58 52.10 22.16
CA LEU A 218 -27.69 52.41 23.07
C LEU A 218 -27.40 51.90 24.49
N VAL A 219 -26.89 50.68 24.62
CA VAL A 219 -26.47 50.13 25.92
C VAL A 219 -25.34 50.97 26.52
N GLY A 220 -24.35 51.35 25.71
CA GLY A 220 -23.26 52.27 26.10
C GLY A 220 -23.80 53.60 26.62
N LEU A 221 -24.71 54.24 25.88
CA LEU A 221 -25.36 55.48 26.30
C LEU A 221 -26.24 55.31 27.54
N THR A 222 -26.89 54.16 27.74
CA THR A 222 -27.63 53.91 28.99
C THR A 222 -26.69 53.73 30.17
N LEU A 223 -25.51 53.13 29.97
CA LEU A 223 -24.50 52.97 31.00
C LEU A 223 -23.85 54.31 31.32
N GLU A 224 -23.50 55.11 30.31
CA GLU A 224 -22.98 56.47 30.47
C GLU A 224 -24.00 57.38 31.15
N ASN A 225 -25.29 57.31 30.80
CA ASN A 225 -26.34 58.03 31.52
C ASN A 225 -26.53 57.51 32.95
N LEU A 226 -26.41 56.19 33.20
CA LEU A 226 -26.49 55.65 34.55
C LEU A 226 -25.32 56.15 35.41
N ILE A 227 -24.12 56.17 34.83
CA ILE A 227 -22.91 56.73 35.45
C ILE A 227 -23.14 58.22 35.72
N GLU A 228 -23.51 59.02 34.71
CA GLU A 228 -23.73 60.46 34.84
C GLU A 228 -24.84 60.78 35.86
N THR A 229 -25.92 60.00 35.92
CA THR A 229 -26.96 60.16 36.95
C THR A 229 -26.52 59.72 38.34
N HIS A 230 -25.59 58.77 38.45
CA HIS A 230 -24.95 58.41 39.72
C HIS A 230 -24.01 59.53 40.19
N THR A 231 -23.14 60.01 39.31
CA THR A 231 -22.15 61.06 39.60
C THR A 231 -22.78 62.44 39.80
N ALA A 232 -23.86 62.76 39.08
CA ALA A 232 -24.61 64.00 39.29
C ALA A 232 -25.46 63.99 40.58
N ALA A 233 -25.76 62.80 41.13
CA ALA A 233 -26.49 62.66 42.38
C ALA A 233 -25.57 62.74 43.62
N ASP A 234 -24.27 62.45 43.48
CA ASP A 234 -23.30 62.60 44.58
C ASP A 234 -22.57 63.97 44.59
N GLY A 235 -22.48 64.65 43.43
CA GLY A 235 -21.99 66.02 43.33
C GLY A 235 -20.47 66.19 43.22
N ASP A 236 -19.68 65.11 43.10
CA ASP A 236 -18.29 65.19 42.68
C ASP A 236 -17.84 64.00 41.81
N LEU A 237 -16.63 64.08 41.25
CA LEU A 237 -16.13 63.16 40.20
C LEU A 237 -14.98 62.28 40.71
N ASP A 238 -14.73 62.23 42.02
CA ASP A 238 -13.64 61.47 42.62
C ASP A 238 -14.16 60.15 43.23
N PRO A 239 -13.91 59.00 42.60
CA PRO A 239 -14.42 57.70 43.06
C PRO A 239 -13.81 57.24 44.40
N THR A 240 -12.88 58.01 44.97
CA THR A 240 -12.25 57.69 46.27
C THR A 240 -12.96 58.29 47.47
N ASN A 241 -13.91 59.21 47.28
CA ASN A 241 -14.68 59.82 48.36
C ASN A 241 -16.14 59.34 48.45
N GLU A 242 -16.58 58.51 47.50
CA GLU A 242 -17.82 57.79 47.61
C GLU A 242 -17.79 56.92 48.87
N LEU A 243 -18.86 56.98 49.66
CA LEU A 243 -18.92 56.37 50.98
C LEU A 243 -19.02 54.83 50.87
N GLN A 244 -17.90 54.17 50.58
CA GLN A 244 -17.88 52.72 50.43
C GLN A 244 -18.09 51.98 51.75
N LYS A 245 -17.81 52.66 52.88
CA LYS A 245 -18.01 52.19 54.25
C LYS A 245 -18.39 53.38 55.15
N TRP A 246 -19.43 53.19 55.97
CA TRP A 246 -20.04 54.19 56.86
C TRP A 246 -19.31 54.30 58.21
N SER A 247 -18.30 53.45 58.42
CA SER A 247 -17.47 53.36 59.61
C SER A 247 -16.68 54.62 60.00
N ASN A 248 -16.47 55.55 59.07
CA ASN A 248 -15.56 56.69 59.27
C ASN A 248 -16.29 58.04 59.40
N LEU A 249 -17.62 58.04 59.48
CA LEU A 249 -18.42 59.26 59.68
C LEU A 249 -18.34 59.74 61.15
N PRO A 250 -18.06 61.03 61.42
CA PRO A 250 -17.98 61.55 62.78
C PRO A 250 -19.35 61.45 63.49
N GLY A 251 -19.42 60.70 64.59
CA GLY A 251 -20.63 60.57 65.41
C GLY A 251 -21.42 59.27 65.24
N ILE A 252 -20.94 58.31 64.44
CA ILE A 252 -21.51 56.95 64.43
C ILE A 252 -21.17 56.24 65.76
N PRO A 253 -22.15 55.64 66.47
CA PRO A 253 -21.90 54.86 67.67
C PRO A 253 -20.94 53.70 67.36
N ALA A 254 -19.97 53.44 68.24
CA ALA A 254 -18.87 52.52 67.97
C ALA A 254 -19.30 51.10 67.53
N GLY A 255 -20.53 50.66 67.86
CA GLY A 255 -21.08 49.35 67.50
C GLY A 255 -21.52 49.18 66.03
N PHE A 256 -21.47 50.23 65.20
CA PHE A 256 -21.84 50.15 63.78
C PHE A 256 -20.67 50.50 62.82
N ALA A 257 -19.44 50.49 63.33
CA ALA A 257 -18.25 50.93 62.59
C ALA A 257 -17.54 49.82 61.78
N ASP A 258 -18.10 48.61 61.67
CA ASP A 258 -17.52 47.49 60.90
C ASP A 258 -18.23 47.24 59.55
N ASN A 259 -19.38 47.87 59.32
CA ASN A 259 -20.27 47.70 58.15
C ASN A 259 -20.98 46.34 58.09
N THR A 260 -21.25 45.71 59.23
CA THR A 260 -22.15 44.55 59.37
C THR A 260 -23.39 44.89 60.19
N ASP A 261 -24.50 44.20 59.91
CA ASP A 261 -25.77 44.31 60.65
C ASP A 261 -25.60 43.74 62.05
N ASN A 262 -25.13 44.58 62.98
CA ASN A 262 -25.11 44.26 64.39
C ASN A 262 -26.51 44.51 64.96
N VAL A 263 -27.42 43.58 64.64
CA VAL A 263 -28.62 43.40 65.45
C VAL A 263 -28.12 43.00 66.85
N ASP A 264 -28.34 43.88 67.81
CA ASP A 264 -28.40 43.52 69.23
C ASP A 264 -29.70 42.73 69.44
N ASP A 265 -29.73 41.47 68.99
CA ASP A 265 -30.34 40.43 69.80
C ASP A 265 -29.27 39.87 70.73
N ALA A 266 -29.69 39.16 71.77
CA ALA A 266 -28.96 39.08 73.04
C ALA A 266 -27.63 38.28 73.02
N ASP A 267 -27.07 37.94 71.86
CA ASP A 267 -25.63 38.04 71.60
C ASP A 267 -25.31 37.97 70.09
N ASN A 268 -24.24 38.64 69.70
CA ASN A 268 -23.83 38.87 68.32
C ASN A 268 -22.55 38.08 67.97
N ASP A 269 -22.47 36.82 68.45
CA ASP A 269 -21.32 35.94 68.25
C ASP A 269 -21.47 35.13 66.94
N PRO A 270 -20.61 35.34 65.92
CA PRO A 270 -20.64 34.57 64.67
C PRO A 270 -20.25 33.09 64.84
N THR A 271 -19.91 32.63 66.05
CA THR A 271 -19.63 31.22 66.38
C THR A 271 -20.84 30.46 66.96
N ASN A 272 -21.96 31.14 67.21
CA ASN A 272 -23.26 30.49 67.40
C ASN A 272 -23.93 30.12 66.06
N GLU A 273 -23.32 30.52 64.94
CA GLU A 273 -23.62 29.97 63.61
C GLU A 273 -22.97 28.58 63.48
N LEU A 274 -23.79 27.56 63.21
CA LEU A 274 -23.43 26.14 63.12
C LEU A 274 -22.19 25.87 62.24
N GLN A 275 -20.99 25.70 62.84
CA GLN A 275 -19.80 25.29 62.09
C GLN A 275 -19.03 24.05 62.60
N LYS A 276 -19.20 23.56 63.84
CA LYS A 276 -18.64 22.25 64.29
C LYS A 276 -19.49 21.54 65.36
N TRP A 277 -19.78 20.25 65.15
CA TRP A 277 -20.61 19.40 66.04
C TRP A 277 -19.93 18.89 67.32
N SER A 278 -18.65 19.18 67.55
CA SER A 278 -17.85 18.53 68.61
C SER A 278 -18.16 19.00 70.05
N ASN A 279 -18.95 20.05 70.26
CA ASN A 279 -19.21 20.64 71.59
C ASN A 279 -20.69 20.64 72.00
N LEU A 280 -21.54 19.83 71.36
CA LEU A 280 -22.94 19.65 71.80
C LEU A 280 -22.99 18.75 73.06
N PRO A 281 -23.64 19.18 74.16
CA PRO A 281 -23.77 18.36 75.35
C PRO A 281 -24.63 17.13 75.05
N GLY A 282 -24.03 15.93 75.16
CA GLY A 282 -24.71 14.64 74.95
C GLY A 282 -24.09 13.74 73.87
N ILE A 283 -23.00 14.14 73.20
CA ILE A 283 -22.28 13.26 72.28
C ILE A 283 -21.23 12.41 73.06
N PRO A 284 -21.20 11.07 72.87
CA PRO A 284 -20.20 10.20 73.49
C PRO A 284 -18.76 10.59 73.11
N ALA A 285 -17.82 10.45 74.06
CA ALA A 285 -16.45 10.95 73.95
C ALA A 285 -15.64 10.35 72.78
N ASP A 286 -16.06 9.20 72.25
CA ASP A 286 -15.35 8.38 71.26
C ASP A 286 -15.35 8.95 69.83
N PHE A 287 -15.85 10.18 69.62
CA PHE A 287 -15.92 10.84 68.30
C PHE A 287 -15.31 12.25 68.28
N SER A 288 -14.42 12.57 69.23
CA SER A 288 -13.94 13.95 69.44
C SER A 288 -12.52 14.28 68.95
N ASP A 289 -11.75 13.33 68.42
CA ASP A 289 -10.32 13.55 68.09
C ASP A 289 -9.93 13.35 66.61
N ASN A 290 -10.86 13.00 65.72
CA ASN A 290 -10.63 12.94 64.27
C ASN A 290 -9.51 11.96 63.83
N THR A 291 -9.28 10.88 64.58
CA THR A 291 -8.44 9.74 64.16
C THR A 291 -9.13 8.39 64.41
N ASP A 292 -8.69 7.42 63.61
CA ASP A 292 -9.21 6.08 63.35
C ASP A 292 -9.79 5.28 64.53
N ASN A 293 -10.98 4.69 64.35
CA ASN A 293 -11.66 3.84 65.33
C ASN A 293 -11.81 2.43 64.76
N VAL A 294 -10.77 1.61 64.97
CA VAL A 294 -10.93 0.17 65.13
C VAL A 294 -10.34 -0.19 66.49
N ASP A 295 -11.15 -0.87 67.30
CA ASP A 295 -10.96 -1.12 68.74
C ASP A 295 -9.83 -2.14 69.01
N ASP A 296 -8.64 -1.65 69.37
CA ASP A 296 -7.71 -2.34 70.25
C ASP A 296 -6.96 -1.35 71.19
N ALA A 297 -6.31 -1.92 72.22
CA ALA A 297 -6.04 -1.23 73.48
C ALA A 297 -4.66 -0.56 73.61
N ASP A 298 -3.98 -0.25 72.51
CA ASP A 298 -2.81 0.63 72.51
C ASP A 298 -2.59 1.33 71.15
N ASN A 299 -1.74 2.37 71.14
CA ASN A 299 -1.48 3.21 69.96
C ASN A 299 -0.12 2.86 69.32
N ASP A 300 0.27 1.56 69.36
CA ASP A 300 1.54 1.05 68.83
C ASP A 300 1.34 0.38 67.45
N PRO A 301 1.84 0.97 66.35
CA PRO A 301 1.64 0.46 64.99
C PRO A 301 2.40 -0.84 64.67
N THR A 302 3.03 -1.48 65.66
CA THR A 302 3.78 -2.73 65.48
C THR A 302 3.00 -4.00 65.84
N ASN A 303 1.74 -3.88 66.27
CA ASN A 303 0.87 -5.03 66.57
C ASN A 303 -0.02 -5.46 65.37
N GLU A 304 0.04 -4.74 64.24
CA GLU A 304 -0.64 -5.13 63.00
C GLU A 304 0.10 -6.29 62.29
N LEU A 305 -0.64 -7.25 61.75
CA LEU A 305 -0.10 -8.52 61.23
C LEU A 305 0.77 -8.32 59.97
N GLN A 306 2.10 -8.36 60.13
CA GLN A 306 3.07 -8.11 59.05
C GLN A 306 3.70 -9.39 58.45
N ASN A 307 3.42 -10.60 58.96
CA ASN A 307 4.01 -11.85 58.45
C ASN A 307 3.13 -13.10 58.74
N TRP A 308 3.04 -14.02 57.77
CA TRP A 308 2.11 -15.17 57.75
C TRP A 308 2.72 -16.49 58.24
N SER A 309 4.01 -16.48 58.58
CA SER A 309 4.79 -17.65 59.00
C SER A 309 4.46 -18.20 60.40
N SER A 310 3.49 -17.61 61.12
CA SER A 310 3.08 -18.03 62.47
C SER A 310 1.61 -18.47 62.57
N LEU A 311 0.92 -18.70 61.45
CA LEU A 311 -0.44 -19.26 61.47
C LEU A 311 -0.41 -20.77 61.78
N PRO A 312 -1.16 -21.26 62.79
CA PRO A 312 -1.20 -22.67 63.12
C PRO A 312 -1.91 -23.49 62.02
N GLY A 313 -1.18 -24.42 61.39
CA GLY A 313 -1.71 -25.32 60.36
C GLY A 313 -0.93 -25.36 59.03
N ILE A 314 0.14 -24.58 58.88
CA ILE A 314 1.00 -24.63 57.69
C ILE A 314 2.04 -25.77 57.80
N PRO A 315 2.18 -26.68 56.81
CA PRO A 315 3.16 -27.76 56.81
C PRO A 315 4.62 -27.26 56.84
N ALA A 316 5.50 -27.98 57.53
CA ALA A 316 6.86 -27.54 57.83
C ALA A 316 7.78 -27.27 56.61
N GLY A 317 7.44 -27.77 55.42
CA GLY A 317 8.21 -27.60 54.18
C GLY A 317 8.00 -26.27 53.43
N PHE A 318 7.33 -25.29 54.03
CA PHE A 318 7.11 -23.96 53.44
C PHE A 318 7.62 -22.81 54.34
N LEU A 319 8.51 -23.10 55.29
CA LEU A 319 8.97 -22.14 56.31
C LEU A 319 10.25 -21.36 55.94
N ASP A 320 10.86 -21.58 54.78
CA ASP A 320 12.12 -20.94 54.37
C ASP A 320 12.01 -19.97 53.17
N GLY A 321 10.83 -19.86 52.54
CA GLY A 321 10.53 -18.78 51.61
C GLY A 321 11.07 -18.92 50.18
N THR A 322 11.49 -20.11 49.73
CA THR A 322 11.85 -20.36 48.33
C THR A 322 11.41 -21.73 47.82
N ASP A 323 10.87 -21.76 46.60
CA ASP A 323 10.51 -22.95 45.82
C ASP A 323 11.79 -23.68 45.37
N ASN A 324 11.98 -24.91 45.83
CA ASN A 324 12.88 -25.88 45.20
C ASN A 324 12.25 -27.26 45.30
N VAL A 325 11.90 -27.79 44.14
CA VAL A 325 11.66 -29.21 43.91
C VAL A 325 12.96 -29.92 44.25
N ASP A 326 12.94 -30.83 45.23
CA ASP A 326 13.89 -31.93 45.21
C ASP A 326 13.34 -33.17 45.90
N ASP A 327 13.75 -34.28 45.35
CA ASP A 327 13.56 -35.63 45.83
C ASP A 327 14.39 -35.88 47.11
N ALA A 328 14.53 -37.16 47.51
CA ALA A 328 14.66 -37.55 48.90
C ALA A 328 16.09 -37.63 49.46
N ASP A 329 17.11 -37.12 48.77
CA ASP A 329 18.44 -36.93 49.37
C ASP A 329 19.20 -35.75 48.73
N ASN A 330 20.19 -35.22 49.45
CA ASN A 330 20.89 -33.96 49.11
C ASN A 330 22.36 -34.25 48.77
N ASP A 331 22.61 -35.33 48.02
CA ASP A 331 23.95 -35.79 47.62
C ASP A 331 24.20 -35.53 46.12
N PRO A 332 25.05 -34.55 45.74
CA PRO A 332 25.26 -34.17 44.33
C PRO A 332 26.10 -35.18 43.52
N THR A 333 26.31 -36.40 44.02
CA THR A 333 27.05 -37.47 43.32
C THR A 333 26.20 -38.65 42.86
N ASN A 334 24.87 -38.60 43.05
CA ASN A 334 23.92 -39.60 42.57
C ASN A 334 23.13 -39.17 41.31
N GLU A 335 23.47 -38.03 40.71
CA GLU A 335 22.98 -37.61 39.40
C GLU A 335 23.69 -38.45 38.29
N ILE A 336 22.91 -39.15 37.45
CA ILE A 336 23.40 -40.10 36.43
C ILE A 336 24.35 -39.42 35.42
N GLU A 337 25.58 -39.91 35.28
CA GLU A 337 26.53 -39.43 34.24
C GLU A 337 26.94 -40.49 33.18
N THR A 338 26.75 -41.81 33.35
CA THR A 338 26.94 -42.82 32.27
C THR A 338 26.11 -44.10 32.46
N TRP A 339 25.72 -44.77 31.37
CA TRP A 339 24.76 -45.89 31.36
C TRP A 339 25.34 -47.27 31.74
N SER A 340 26.64 -47.38 31.98
CA SER A 340 27.35 -48.65 32.20
C SER A 340 27.16 -49.29 33.58
N THR A 341 26.36 -48.71 34.47
CA THR A 341 26.16 -49.19 35.85
C THR A 341 24.71 -49.49 36.22
N LEU A 342 23.76 -49.47 35.28
CA LEU A 342 22.38 -49.88 35.54
C LEU A 342 22.27 -51.42 35.63
N SER A 343 21.88 -51.95 36.79
CA SER A 343 21.61 -53.38 36.95
C SER A 343 20.34 -53.77 36.21
N GLY A 344 20.45 -54.70 35.25
CA GLY A 344 19.31 -55.21 34.47
C GLY A 344 19.48 -55.13 32.95
N ILE A 345 20.59 -54.58 32.45
CA ILE A 345 20.93 -54.65 31.02
C ILE A 345 21.44 -56.06 30.68
N PRO A 346 20.90 -56.72 29.65
CA PRO A 346 21.35 -58.05 29.22
C PRO A 346 22.84 -58.06 28.82
N ALA A 347 23.56 -59.14 29.17
CA ALA A 347 25.01 -59.23 29.00
C ALA A 347 25.52 -59.13 27.54
N TYR A 348 24.65 -59.35 26.55
CA TYR A 348 24.95 -59.25 25.12
C TYR A 348 24.91 -57.82 24.56
N LEU A 349 24.76 -56.81 25.42
CA LEU A 349 24.80 -55.38 25.04
C LEU A 349 25.94 -54.64 25.79
N LEU A 350 26.92 -55.38 26.33
CA LEU A 350 28.00 -54.84 27.16
C LEU A 350 29.40 -54.92 26.51
N ASP A 351 29.54 -55.56 25.35
CA ASP A 351 30.79 -55.63 24.57
C ASP A 351 30.92 -54.51 23.53
N GLY A 352 29.82 -53.83 23.20
CA GLY A 352 29.79 -52.73 22.23
C GLY A 352 29.66 -53.18 20.78
N ASP A 353 29.11 -54.38 20.55
CA ASP A 353 28.84 -54.96 19.24
C ASP A 353 27.31 -55.10 18.99
N ASP A 354 26.87 -54.79 17.77
CA ASP A 354 25.46 -54.71 17.38
C ASP A 354 25.00 -55.93 16.53
N VAL A 355 25.79 -57.01 16.39
CA VAL A 355 25.39 -58.20 15.61
C VAL A 355 25.87 -59.54 16.19
N ASP A 356 24.99 -60.55 16.18
CA ASP A 356 25.18 -61.87 16.81
C ASP A 356 25.82 -62.89 15.83
N ASP A 357 27.14 -63.06 15.88
CA ASP A 357 27.84 -64.13 15.11
C ASP A 357 28.85 -64.99 15.90
N GLY A 358 28.95 -64.80 17.22
CA GLY A 358 29.45 -65.81 18.15
C GLY A 358 30.96 -65.83 18.40
N ASP A 359 31.71 -64.83 17.96
CA ASP A 359 33.03 -64.51 18.53
C ASP A 359 33.16 -63.01 18.87
N ASN A 360 34.36 -62.56 19.27
CA ASN A 360 34.60 -61.22 19.84
C ASN A 360 35.73 -60.51 19.06
N ASP A 361 35.89 -60.84 17.76
CA ASP A 361 36.94 -60.34 16.88
C ASP A 361 36.37 -59.42 15.78
N PRO A 362 36.55 -58.09 15.88
CA PRO A 362 35.97 -57.13 14.94
C PRO A 362 36.59 -57.14 13.53
N THR A 363 37.53 -58.07 13.25
CA THR A 363 38.24 -58.15 11.97
C THR A 363 37.69 -59.20 11.00
N ASN A 364 36.79 -60.09 11.44
CA ASN A 364 36.16 -61.11 10.59
C ASN A 364 34.79 -60.68 10.04
N GLU A 365 34.28 -59.53 10.49
CA GLU A 365 33.07 -58.91 9.96
C GLU A 365 33.24 -58.61 8.47
N LEU A 366 32.14 -58.68 7.72
CA LEU A 366 32.16 -58.61 6.25
C LEU A 366 32.46 -57.18 5.76
N GLN A 367 33.74 -56.79 5.77
CA GLN A 367 34.17 -55.43 5.47
C GLN A 367 34.23 -55.12 3.96
N LYS A 368 34.31 -56.12 3.06
CA LYS A 368 34.36 -55.93 1.59
C LYS A 368 33.74 -57.08 0.79
N TRP A 369 32.98 -56.74 -0.25
CA TRP A 369 32.26 -57.62 -1.17
C TRP A 369 33.12 -58.20 -2.30
N SER A 370 34.35 -57.69 -2.47
CA SER A 370 35.31 -58.09 -3.51
C SER A 370 35.74 -59.58 -3.47
N ASN A 371 35.46 -60.30 -2.38
CA ASN A 371 35.90 -61.68 -2.18
C ASN A 371 34.77 -62.72 -2.36
N LEU A 372 33.58 -62.30 -2.80
CA LEU A 372 32.47 -63.22 -3.10
C LEU A 372 32.69 -63.94 -4.44
N PRO A 373 32.67 -65.28 -4.48
CA PRO A 373 32.87 -66.03 -5.71
C PRO A 373 31.68 -65.83 -6.67
N GLY A 374 31.95 -65.36 -7.89
CA GLY A 374 30.95 -65.20 -8.95
C GLY A 374 30.62 -63.75 -9.35
N ILE A 375 31.29 -62.75 -8.76
CA ILE A 375 31.13 -61.35 -9.16
C ILE A 375 31.87 -61.08 -10.49
N PRO A 376 31.22 -60.43 -11.50
CA PRO A 376 31.86 -60.06 -12.76
C PRO A 376 33.07 -59.13 -12.55
N ALA A 377 34.12 -59.28 -13.38
CA ALA A 377 35.42 -58.61 -13.17
C ALA A 377 35.36 -57.06 -13.08
N GLY A 378 34.33 -56.43 -13.61
CA GLY A 378 34.11 -54.97 -13.52
C GLY A 378 33.55 -54.47 -12.19
N PHE A 379 33.36 -55.35 -11.19
CA PHE A 379 32.87 -54.99 -9.85
C PHE A 379 33.88 -55.37 -8.74
N ALA A 380 35.13 -55.68 -9.10
CA ALA A 380 36.13 -56.24 -8.19
C ALA A 380 37.01 -55.19 -7.47
N ASP A 381 36.92 -53.91 -7.84
CA ASP A 381 37.74 -52.80 -7.31
C ASP A 381 37.06 -52.01 -6.19
N ASN A 382 35.78 -52.28 -5.90
CA ASN A 382 34.93 -51.54 -4.97
C ASN A 382 34.67 -50.07 -5.36
N THR A 383 34.76 -49.72 -6.65
CA THR A 383 34.40 -48.39 -7.16
C THR A 383 33.45 -48.52 -8.35
N ASP A 384 32.34 -47.79 -8.29
CA ASP A 384 31.35 -47.72 -9.36
C ASP A 384 31.92 -46.89 -10.52
N ASN A 385 32.62 -47.53 -11.45
CA ASN A 385 33.18 -46.85 -12.62
C ASN A 385 32.33 -47.13 -13.86
N VAL A 386 31.66 -46.07 -14.29
CA VAL A 386 31.05 -45.92 -15.60
C VAL A 386 32.14 -46.16 -16.67
N ASP A 387 31.83 -46.99 -17.67
CA ASP A 387 32.76 -47.47 -18.70
C ASP A 387 33.29 -46.34 -19.61
N ASP A 388 34.52 -45.87 -19.38
CA ASP A 388 35.36 -45.29 -20.41
C ASP A 388 36.79 -45.88 -20.42
N ALA A 389 37.54 -45.57 -21.48
CA ALA A 389 38.67 -46.37 -21.97
C ALA A 389 40.05 -45.93 -21.47
N ASP A 390 40.12 -45.02 -20.51
CA ASP A 390 41.36 -44.64 -19.86
C ASP A 390 41.17 -44.43 -18.35
N ASN A 391 42.24 -44.10 -17.64
CA ASN A 391 42.30 -44.05 -16.18
C ASN A 391 42.73 -42.65 -15.74
N ASP A 392 42.39 -41.64 -16.56
CA ASP A 392 42.74 -40.24 -16.37
C ASP A 392 41.59 -39.49 -15.68
N PRO A 393 41.69 -39.17 -14.38
CA PRO A 393 40.60 -38.51 -13.64
C PRO A 393 40.27 -37.11 -14.17
N THR A 394 41.06 -36.54 -15.08
CA THR A 394 40.80 -35.21 -15.65
C THR A 394 39.82 -35.21 -16.82
N ASN A 395 39.43 -36.38 -17.34
CA ASN A 395 38.47 -36.49 -18.44
C ASN A 395 37.08 -37.01 -18.01
N GLU A 396 36.94 -37.44 -16.75
CA GLU A 396 35.68 -37.89 -16.19
C GLU A 396 34.77 -36.68 -15.92
N ILE A 397 33.46 -36.83 -16.14
CA ILE A 397 32.49 -35.82 -15.69
C ILE A 397 32.52 -35.81 -14.16
N GLU A 398 33.32 -34.91 -13.58
CA GLU A 398 33.28 -34.63 -12.14
C GLU A 398 31.95 -33.96 -11.81
N LEU A 399 30.97 -34.77 -11.40
CA LEU A 399 29.76 -34.26 -10.77
C LEU A 399 30.12 -33.62 -9.42
N PRO A 400 29.34 -32.63 -8.96
CA PRO A 400 29.60 -31.96 -7.69
C PRO A 400 29.72 -32.95 -6.53
N THR A 401 30.67 -32.75 -5.62
CA THR A 401 31.11 -33.76 -4.64
C THR A 401 30.14 -34.05 -3.49
N ASN A 402 28.99 -33.37 -3.40
CA ASN A 402 28.01 -33.56 -2.31
C ASN A 402 26.59 -33.01 -2.64
N PRO A 403 25.87 -33.54 -3.64
CA PRO A 403 24.53 -33.05 -3.97
C PRO A 403 23.51 -33.52 -2.92
N GLN A 404 22.64 -32.61 -2.46
CA GLN A 404 21.45 -32.97 -1.67
C GLN A 404 20.37 -33.56 -2.58
N ASN A 405 19.44 -34.35 -2.04
CA ASN A 405 18.30 -34.85 -2.82
C ASN A 405 17.52 -33.67 -3.45
N GLY A 406 17.28 -33.74 -4.76
CA GLY A 406 16.65 -32.66 -5.55
C GLY A 406 17.61 -31.63 -6.14
N THR A 407 18.93 -31.78 -5.94
CA THR A 407 19.94 -30.91 -6.56
C THR A 407 20.01 -31.15 -8.06
N MET A 408 20.20 -30.07 -8.83
CA MET A 408 20.41 -30.13 -10.28
C MET A 408 21.80 -29.58 -10.63
N ALA A 409 22.47 -30.15 -11.63
CA ALA A 409 23.72 -29.61 -12.16
C ALA A 409 23.50 -29.00 -13.55
N TYR A 410 24.20 -27.90 -13.86
CA TYR A 410 24.21 -27.31 -15.21
C TYR A 410 25.63 -26.96 -15.65
N TYR A 411 25.91 -27.02 -16.94
CA TYR A 411 27.23 -26.69 -17.49
C TYR A 411 27.22 -25.24 -18.02
N ASN A 412 28.13 -24.40 -17.53
CA ASN A 412 28.19 -22.98 -17.92
C ASN A 412 29.16 -22.69 -19.10
N GLY A 413 29.72 -23.73 -19.73
CA GLY A 413 30.72 -23.59 -20.79
C GLY A 413 32.18 -23.68 -20.31
N GLY A 414 32.42 -23.69 -18.99
CA GLY A 414 33.76 -23.87 -18.41
C GLY A 414 33.81 -24.90 -17.28
N ALA A 415 32.73 -25.08 -16.52
CA ALA A 415 32.62 -26.05 -15.44
C ALA A 415 31.17 -26.45 -15.17
N TRP A 416 30.96 -27.60 -14.52
CA TRP A 416 29.67 -27.96 -13.94
C TRP A 416 29.39 -27.10 -12.70
N GLN A 417 28.16 -26.61 -12.60
CA GLN A 417 27.66 -25.76 -11.52
C GLN A 417 26.45 -26.41 -10.86
N VAL A 418 26.25 -26.13 -9.57
CA VAL A 418 25.19 -26.72 -8.75
C VAL A 418 24.04 -25.75 -8.56
N VAL A 419 22.83 -26.23 -8.79
CA VAL A 419 21.58 -25.54 -8.45
C VAL A 419 20.94 -26.28 -7.27
N ALA A 420 20.77 -25.57 -6.16
CA ALA A 420 20.15 -26.11 -4.96
C ALA A 420 18.73 -26.66 -5.25
N PRO A 421 18.22 -27.61 -4.45
CA PRO A 421 16.86 -28.14 -4.63
C PRO A 421 15.79 -27.05 -4.58
N GLY A 422 14.86 -27.10 -5.54
CA GLY A 422 13.67 -26.25 -5.55
C GLY A 422 12.58 -26.75 -4.58
N SER A 423 11.59 -25.90 -4.32
CA SER A 423 10.39 -26.24 -3.56
C SER A 423 9.22 -26.62 -4.47
N HIS A 424 8.25 -27.38 -3.94
CA HIS A 424 7.06 -27.80 -4.69
C HIS A 424 6.33 -26.58 -5.29
N GLY A 425 6.05 -26.64 -6.60
CA GLY A 425 5.34 -25.59 -7.34
C GLY A 425 6.23 -24.49 -7.94
N GLN A 426 7.55 -24.52 -7.73
CA GLN A 426 8.47 -23.57 -8.38
C GLN A 426 8.73 -23.97 -9.84
N THR A 427 8.73 -22.97 -10.74
CA THR A 427 9.17 -23.13 -12.13
C THR A 427 10.68 -22.89 -12.22
N LEU A 428 11.40 -23.70 -13.00
CA LEU A 428 12.80 -23.45 -13.29
C LEU A 428 12.91 -22.38 -14.40
N THR A 429 13.61 -21.30 -14.13
CA THR A 429 13.79 -20.17 -15.06
C THR A 429 15.27 -19.87 -15.28
N PHE A 430 15.68 -19.61 -16.51
CA PHE A 430 17.04 -19.17 -16.82
C PHE A 430 17.16 -17.66 -16.61
N CYS A 431 18.01 -17.27 -15.66
CA CYS A 431 18.25 -15.89 -15.29
C CYS A 431 19.70 -15.55 -15.62
N ASN A 432 19.93 -14.67 -16.61
CA ASN A 432 21.27 -14.29 -17.08
C ASN A 432 22.16 -15.51 -17.41
N GLY A 433 21.58 -16.52 -18.07
CA GLY A 433 22.27 -17.77 -18.40
C GLY A 433 22.43 -18.77 -17.24
N VAL A 434 21.86 -18.47 -16.06
CA VAL A 434 21.91 -19.33 -14.87
C VAL A 434 20.53 -19.91 -14.56
N PRO A 435 20.34 -21.25 -14.58
CA PRO A 435 19.09 -21.86 -14.19
C PRO A 435 18.82 -21.65 -12.69
N THR A 436 17.67 -21.06 -12.37
CA THR A 436 17.26 -20.65 -11.03
C THR A 436 15.83 -21.11 -10.76
N TRP A 437 15.54 -21.61 -9.56
CA TRP A 437 14.18 -21.96 -9.15
C TRP A 437 13.39 -20.71 -8.78
N GLY A 438 12.20 -20.55 -9.36
CA GLY A 438 11.36 -19.37 -9.17
C GLY A 438 11.66 -18.24 -10.16
N PRO A 439 11.09 -17.04 -9.93
CA PRO A 439 11.34 -15.87 -10.77
C PRO A 439 12.81 -15.42 -10.63
N CYS A 440 13.32 -14.74 -11.65
CA CYS A 440 14.65 -14.15 -11.58
C CYS A 440 14.74 -13.13 -10.45
N ASN A 441 15.78 -13.25 -9.63
CA ASN A 441 16.10 -12.25 -8.62
C ASN A 441 16.82 -11.08 -9.31
N LEU A 442 16.04 -10.15 -9.85
CA LEU A 442 16.53 -9.01 -10.61
C LEU A 442 17.04 -7.93 -9.65
N ALA A 443 18.19 -7.34 -9.98
CA ALA A 443 18.75 -6.20 -9.27
C ALA A 443 19.02 -5.02 -10.20
N ILE A 444 19.10 -3.82 -9.62
CA ILE A 444 19.55 -2.63 -10.35
C ILE A 444 21.00 -2.87 -10.82
N GLY A 445 21.24 -2.67 -12.11
CA GLY A 445 22.52 -2.91 -12.78
C GLY A 445 22.58 -4.21 -13.58
N ASP A 446 21.64 -5.14 -13.39
CA ASP A 446 21.59 -6.36 -14.20
C ASP A 446 21.21 -6.05 -15.65
N PHE A 447 21.81 -6.80 -16.58
CA PHE A 447 21.38 -6.81 -17.97
C PHE A 447 20.16 -7.70 -18.13
N TYR A 448 19.01 -7.09 -18.46
CA TYR A 448 17.74 -7.79 -18.57
C TYR A 448 16.89 -7.16 -19.67
N ALA A 449 16.15 -8.01 -20.40
CA ALA A 449 15.18 -7.59 -21.41
C ALA A 449 15.69 -6.52 -22.40
N GLY A 450 16.93 -6.68 -22.87
CA GLY A 450 17.56 -5.81 -23.88
C GLY A 450 18.32 -4.59 -23.34
N GLY A 451 18.33 -4.35 -22.02
CA GLY A 451 19.00 -3.18 -21.44
C GLY A 451 19.50 -3.40 -20.02
N ILE A 452 19.97 -2.33 -19.36
CA ILE A 452 20.41 -2.36 -17.96
C ILE A 452 19.26 -1.89 -17.06
N ILE A 453 18.92 -2.68 -16.05
CA ILE A 453 17.89 -2.33 -15.07
C ILE A 453 18.36 -1.12 -14.26
N PHE A 454 17.56 -0.05 -14.26
CA PHE A 454 17.81 1.15 -13.46
C PHE A 454 16.68 1.48 -12.49
N TYR A 455 15.56 0.77 -12.59
CA TYR A 455 14.46 0.86 -11.67
C TYR A 455 13.79 -0.51 -11.55
N LEU A 456 13.49 -0.91 -10.31
CA LEU A 456 12.69 -2.08 -9.98
C LEU A 456 11.61 -1.64 -8.99
N ASP A 457 10.42 -2.18 -9.16
CA ASP A 457 9.35 -2.00 -8.19
C ASP A 457 9.58 -2.85 -6.93
N ALA A 458 8.69 -2.68 -5.93
CA ALA A 458 8.80 -3.41 -4.66
C ALA A 458 8.61 -4.93 -4.80
N SER A 459 8.10 -5.42 -5.93
CA SER A 459 7.97 -6.86 -6.19
C SER A 459 9.27 -7.47 -6.72
N GLY A 460 10.15 -6.65 -7.31
CA GLY A 460 11.37 -7.13 -7.97
C GLY A 460 11.12 -7.82 -9.31
N HIS A 461 9.88 -7.82 -9.82
CA HIS A 461 9.50 -8.47 -11.07
C HIS A 461 9.25 -7.48 -12.21
N HIS A 462 8.92 -6.23 -11.90
CA HIS A 462 8.69 -5.19 -12.89
C HIS A 462 9.63 -4.02 -12.70
N GLY A 463 9.99 -3.37 -13.79
CA GLY A 463 10.97 -2.32 -13.75
C GLY A 463 11.16 -1.58 -15.06
N LEU A 464 12.21 -0.77 -15.10
CA LEU A 464 12.65 -0.07 -16.29
C LEU A 464 14.10 -0.44 -16.61
N VAL A 465 14.35 -0.73 -17.88
CA VAL A 465 15.70 -0.89 -18.43
C VAL A 465 16.06 0.26 -19.34
N ALA A 466 17.34 0.65 -19.33
CA ALA A 466 17.90 1.66 -20.22
C ALA A 466 18.72 0.98 -21.32
N ALA A 467 18.70 1.58 -22.52
CA ALA A 467 19.54 1.12 -23.61
C ALA A 467 21.03 1.26 -23.26
N LEU A 468 21.87 0.42 -23.86
CA LEU A 468 23.32 0.40 -23.60
C LEU A 468 24.05 1.64 -24.13
N SER A 469 23.45 2.31 -25.12
CA SER A 469 23.97 3.53 -25.74
C SER A 469 22.87 4.54 -26.00
N ASP A 470 23.25 5.81 -26.14
CA ASP A 470 22.35 6.88 -26.54
C ASP A 470 21.86 6.66 -27.97
N GLN A 471 20.64 7.08 -28.27
CA GLN A 471 20.01 6.96 -29.60
C GLN A 471 20.41 8.14 -30.52
N ASP A 472 21.69 8.50 -30.42
CA ASP A 472 22.36 9.56 -31.16
C ASP A 472 22.43 9.25 -32.67
N TYR A 473 22.73 10.26 -33.49
CA TYR A 473 22.94 10.08 -34.93
C TYR A 473 24.41 10.19 -35.28
N ASN A 474 25.03 9.15 -35.83
CA ASN A 474 26.42 9.21 -36.32
C ASN A 474 27.44 9.77 -35.29
N GLY A 475 27.18 9.63 -33.99
CA GLY A 475 28.03 10.19 -32.92
C GLY A 475 27.73 11.64 -32.52
N ASP A 476 26.75 12.28 -33.15
CA ASP A 476 26.27 13.63 -32.82
C ASP A 476 24.93 13.60 -32.06
N PHE A 477 24.61 14.73 -31.42
CA PHE A 477 23.40 14.96 -30.65
C PHE A 477 22.11 14.50 -31.36
N THR A 478 21.13 14.14 -30.55
CA THR A 478 19.80 13.80 -31.04
C THR A 478 19.13 15.02 -31.66
N GLY A 479 18.29 14.76 -32.68
CA GLY A 479 17.48 15.79 -33.29
C GLY A 479 16.48 16.40 -32.30
N ALA A 480 15.68 17.34 -32.80
CA ALA A 480 14.62 18.00 -32.08
C ALA A 480 13.79 17.05 -31.19
N TRP A 481 13.28 17.56 -30.07
CA TRP A 481 12.40 16.79 -29.16
C TRP A 481 11.18 16.21 -29.90
N GLY A 482 10.61 17.06 -30.75
CA GLY A 482 9.42 16.87 -31.56
C GLY A 482 9.20 18.16 -32.38
N CYS A 483 7.98 18.38 -32.86
CA CYS A 483 7.68 19.53 -33.72
C CYS A 483 7.52 20.79 -32.85
N GLU A 484 8.43 21.75 -33.00
CA GLU A 484 8.33 23.07 -32.35
C GLU A 484 7.06 23.80 -32.82
N GLY A 485 6.38 24.50 -31.90
CA GLY A 485 5.13 25.21 -32.17
C GLY A 485 3.87 24.36 -32.03
N THR A 486 4.01 23.04 -31.87
CA THR A 486 2.87 22.11 -31.70
C THR A 486 2.77 21.64 -30.25
N TYR A 487 1.57 21.71 -29.67
CA TYR A 487 1.26 21.11 -28.37
C TYR A 487 0.62 19.74 -28.57
N VAL A 488 1.22 18.68 -28.03
CA VAL A 488 0.78 17.28 -28.24
C VAL A 488 0.14 16.63 -27.01
N GLY A 489 0.15 17.31 -25.85
CA GLY A 489 -0.47 16.84 -24.62
C GLY A 489 0.38 15.83 -23.83
N ALA A 490 1.69 15.74 -24.09
CA ALA A 490 2.59 14.79 -23.44
C ALA A 490 3.05 15.29 -22.05
N GLY A 491 2.11 15.51 -21.12
CA GLY A 491 2.34 16.22 -19.87
C GLY A 491 3.05 15.43 -18.74
N SER A 492 3.31 16.11 -17.60
CA SER A 492 4.10 15.58 -16.47
C SER A 492 3.45 14.46 -15.65
N TYR A 493 2.17 14.17 -15.87
CA TYR A 493 1.44 13.08 -15.21
C TYR A 493 1.34 11.81 -16.07
N SER A 494 1.84 11.86 -17.30
CA SER A 494 1.83 10.75 -18.23
C SER A 494 3.21 10.09 -18.30
N ILE A 495 3.22 8.76 -18.38
CA ILE A 495 4.43 7.93 -18.46
C ILE A 495 5.10 8.06 -19.83
N GLY A 496 6.39 7.70 -19.91
CA GLY A 496 7.21 7.95 -21.09
C GLY A 496 6.69 7.28 -22.35
N SER A 497 6.13 6.07 -22.24
CA SER A 497 5.55 5.32 -23.36
C SER A 497 4.35 6.03 -24.00
N ASN A 498 3.41 6.50 -23.16
CA ASN A 498 2.25 7.28 -23.60
C ASN A 498 2.66 8.63 -24.20
N ASN A 499 3.60 9.31 -23.55
CA ASN A 499 4.12 10.58 -24.06
C ASN A 499 4.80 10.43 -25.41
N THR A 500 5.65 9.43 -25.57
CA THR A 500 6.35 9.12 -26.82
C THR A 500 5.33 8.86 -27.94
N THR A 501 4.30 8.05 -27.66
CA THR A 501 3.20 7.79 -28.60
C THR A 501 2.47 9.08 -29.01
N ALA A 502 2.16 9.96 -28.05
CA ALA A 502 1.52 11.25 -28.34
C ALA A 502 2.40 12.15 -29.22
N ILE A 503 3.72 12.19 -28.96
CA ILE A 503 4.67 12.95 -29.78
C ILE A 503 4.74 12.38 -31.21
N LEU A 504 4.82 11.06 -31.36
CA LEU A 504 4.88 10.41 -32.68
C LEU A 504 3.62 10.64 -33.53
N ASN A 505 2.45 10.68 -32.88
CA ASN A 505 1.18 10.99 -33.53
C ASN A 505 1.03 12.48 -33.85
N GLY A 506 1.59 13.36 -33.02
CA GLY A 506 1.53 14.81 -33.19
C GLY A 506 2.65 15.40 -34.05
N CYS A 507 3.69 14.62 -34.38
CA CYS A 507 4.84 15.08 -35.13
C CYS A 507 5.41 14.03 -36.10
N GLY A 508 5.28 14.32 -37.40
CA GLY A 508 5.81 13.48 -38.48
C GLY A 508 7.26 13.76 -38.87
N GLU A 509 7.97 14.64 -38.16
CA GLU A 509 9.34 15.02 -38.51
C GLU A 509 10.31 13.84 -38.32
N PRO A 510 11.14 13.51 -39.33
CA PRO A 510 12.09 12.42 -39.20
C PRO A 510 13.22 12.79 -38.23
N GLY A 511 13.71 11.81 -37.47
CA GLY A 511 14.90 11.99 -36.63
C GLY A 511 14.70 12.74 -35.32
N ILE A 512 13.45 13.03 -34.93
CA ILE A 512 13.13 13.56 -33.59
C ILE A 512 13.50 12.56 -32.48
N ALA A 513 13.82 13.07 -31.28
CA ALA A 513 14.25 12.26 -30.13
C ALA A 513 13.24 11.16 -29.77
N ALA A 514 11.94 11.47 -29.78
CA ALA A 514 10.88 10.50 -29.51
C ALA A 514 10.88 9.32 -30.50
N ARG A 515 11.14 9.61 -31.79
CA ARG A 515 11.21 8.60 -32.85
C ARG A 515 12.48 7.77 -32.78
N ARG A 516 13.61 8.40 -32.43
CA ARG A 516 14.87 7.70 -32.20
C ARG A 516 14.78 6.68 -31.07
N CYS A 517 14.10 7.03 -29.98
CA CYS A 517 13.84 6.08 -28.91
C CYS A 517 12.74 5.06 -29.27
N GLY A 518 11.67 5.51 -29.95
CA GLY A 518 10.53 4.68 -30.33
C GLY A 518 10.82 3.64 -31.39
N ASP A 519 11.72 3.93 -32.33
CA ASP A 519 12.13 3.02 -33.40
C ASP A 519 13.35 2.16 -32.98
N TYR A 520 13.90 2.38 -31.78
CA TYR A 520 15.03 1.60 -31.28
C TYR A 520 14.56 0.17 -31.00
N SER A 521 15.35 -0.79 -31.47
CA SER A 521 15.13 -2.21 -31.21
C SER A 521 16.44 -2.95 -31.03
N VAL A 522 16.40 -4.01 -30.24
CA VAL A 522 17.54 -4.88 -29.99
C VAL A 522 17.06 -6.33 -29.94
N THR A 523 17.87 -7.25 -30.47
CA THR A 523 17.63 -8.69 -30.34
C THR A 523 18.67 -9.29 -29.40
N VAL A 524 18.22 -9.88 -28.31
CA VAL A 524 19.06 -10.60 -27.33
C VAL A 524 18.54 -12.02 -27.23
N ASP A 525 19.43 -13.00 -27.38
CA ASP A 525 19.10 -14.43 -27.29
C ASP A 525 17.90 -14.87 -28.16
N GLY A 526 17.75 -14.22 -29.33
CA GLY A 526 16.66 -14.49 -30.27
C GLY A 526 15.33 -13.82 -29.94
N ILE A 527 15.22 -13.08 -28.84
CA ILE A 527 14.05 -12.26 -28.49
C ILE A 527 14.25 -10.84 -28.98
N LEU A 528 13.30 -10.36 -29.79
CA LEU A 528 13.25 -8.97 -30.26
C LEU A 528 12.57 -8.09 -29.22
N TYR A 529 13.22 -6.99 -28.85
CA TYR A 529 12.67 -5.93 -28.01
C TYR A 529 12.55 -4.65 -28.85
N ASP A 530 11.35 -4.28 -29.26
CA ASP A 530 11.02 -3.17 -30.16
C ASP A 530 10.00 -2.17 -29.57
N ASP A 531 9.72 -2.29 -28.28
CA ASP A 531 8.77 -1.51 -27.46
C ASP A 531 9.47 -0.42 -26.61
N TRP A 532 10.55 0.15 -27.14
CA TRP A 532 11.32 1.20 -26.48
C TRP A 532 10.66 2.59 -26.61
N PHE A 533 10.96 3.50 -25.68
CA PHE A 533 10.37 4.84 -25.66
C PHE A 533 11.27 5.89 -25.02
N LEU A 534 10.94 7.17 -25.27
CA LEU A 534 11.63 8.31 -24.66
C LEU A 534 11.12 8.49 -23.21
N PRO A 535 11.99 8.50 -22.19
CA PRO A 535 11.59 8.55 -20.79
C PRO A 535 10.85 9.83 -20.46
N SER A 536 9.78 9.77 -19.66
CA SER A 536 9.19 10.94 -19.02
C SER A 536 10.18 11.64 -18.08
N ARG A 537 9.85 12.84 -17.60
CA ARG A 537 10.71 13.58 -16.66
C ARG A 537 11.05 12.76 -15.41
N GLN A 538 10.09 12.04 -14.85
CA GLN A 538 10.30 11.22 -13.66
C GLN A 538 11.16 9.99 -13.97
N GLU A 539 10.92 9.30 -15.08
CA GLU A 539 11.71 8.14 -15.50
C GLU A 539 13.15 8.55 -15.85
N LEU A 540 13.34 9.71 -16.49
CA LEU A 540 14.65 10.26 -16.79
C LEU A 540 15.42 10.62 -15.51
N PHE A 541 14.72 11.11 -14.49
CA PHE A 541 15.31 11.37 -13.18
C PHE A 541 15.76 10.08 -12.49
N LEU A 542 14.95 9.02 -12.52
CA LEU A 542 15.34 7.70 -12.01
C LEU A 542 16.58 7.16 -12.75
N MET A 543 16.60 7.31 -14.08
CA MET A 543 17.75 6.92 -14.89
C MET A 543 19.01 7.71 -14.53
N TYR A 544 18.87 9.03 -14.30
CA TYR A 544 19.99 9.88 -13.85
C TYR A 544 20.56 9.43 -12.50
N GLN A 545 19.70 9.04 -11.54
CA GLN A 545 20.15 8.54 -10.24
C GLN A 545 21.03 7.29 -10.36
N GLN A 546 20.82 6.47 -11.38
CA GLN A 546 21.59 5.25 -11.65
C GLN A 546 22.57 5.39 -12.81
N LYS A 547 22.90 6.61 -13.25
CA LYS A 547 23.69 6.86 -14.47
C LYS A 547 25.06 6.17 -14.45
N ASP A 548 25.67 6.06 -13.28
CA ASP A 548 27.00 5.47 -13.11
C ASP A 548 26.94 3.94 -13.17
N ILE A 549 25.81 3.34 -12.78
CA ILE A 549 25.56 1.89 -12.88
C ILE A 549 25.27 1.49 -14.33
N ILE A 550 24.40 2.24 -15.00
CA ILE A 550 24.03 1.99 -16.41
C ILE A 550 25.24 2.23 -17.33
N GLY A 551 25.98 3.32 -17.09
CA GLY A 551 27.15 3.70 -17.87
C GLY A 551 26.85 4.19 -19.29
N GLY A 552 27.91 4.60 -20.00
CA GLY A 552 27.83 5.01 -21.40
C GLY A 552 27.12 6.34 -21.67
N PHE A 553 26.83 7.14 -20.65
CA PHE A 553 26.29 8.50 -20.82
C PHE A 553 27.38 9.51 -21.18
N SER A 554 26.99 10.51 -21.96
CA SER A 554 27.81 11.69 -22.21
C SER A 554 27.49 12.82 -21.24
N ASN A 555 28.46 13.72 -21.03
CA ASN A 555 28.28 14.96 -20.28
C ASN A 555 27.47 15.97 -21.12
N SER A 556 26.15 15.76 -21.18
CA SER A 556 25.22 16.53 -21.98
C SER A 556 23.84 16.53 -21.33
N SER A 557 22.93 17.34 -21.87
CA SER A 557 21.53 17.31 -21.51
C SER A 557 20.75 16.27 -22.30
N TYR A 558 19.81 15.61 -21.63
CA TYR A 558 18.97 14.55 -22.17
C TYR A 558 17.51 14.99 -22.24
N TRP A 559 16.86 14.72 -23.36
CA TRP A 559 15.43 14.91 -23.54
C TRP A 559 14.63 13.96 -22.64
N SER A 560 13.62 14.50 -21.98
CA SER A 560 12.49 13.69 -21.52
C SER A 560 11.33 13.85 -22.50
N SER A 561 10.40 12.90 -22.52
CA SER A 561 9.15 12.98 -23.30
C SER A 561 8.11 13.90 -22.68
N THR A 562 8.42 14.59 -21.58
CA THR A 562 7.47 15.47 -20.89
C THR A 562 7.48 16.88 -21.50
N GLU A 563 6.37 17.21 -22.14
CA GLU A 563 6.05 18.50 -22.71
C GLU A 563 5.68 19.54 -21.63
N VAL A 564 6.06 20.80 -21.86
CA VAL A 564 5.65 21.94 -21.04
C VAL A 564 4.59 22.76 -21.76
N ASN A 565 4.84 23.11 -23.02
CA ASN A 565 3.92 23.83 -23.90
C ASN A 565 4.33 23.60 -25.37
N SER A 566 3.76 24.38 -26.29
CA SER A 566 4.02 24.24 -27.73
C SER A 566 5.50 24.38 -28.13
N ASN A 567 6.33 25.10 -27.36
CA ASN A 567 7.73 25.39 -27.71
C ASN A 567 8.75 24.75 -26.77
N TRP A 568 8.34 24.31 -25.58
CA TRP A 568 9.25 23.88 -24.52
C TRP A 568 8.93 22.46 -24.04
N ALA A 569 9.98 21.70 -23.75
CA ALA A 569 9.93 20.37 -23.13
C ALA A 569 10.96 20.26 -22.01
N TRP A 570 10.81 19.26 -21.15
CA TRP A 570 11.74 19.02 -20.06
C TRP A 570 13.02 18.33 -20.55
N ILE A 571 14.15 18.79 -20.01
CA ILE A 571 15.46 18.17 -20.14
C ILE A 571 16.11 17.99 -18.78
N TYR A 572 17.07 17.07 -18.72
CA TYR A 572 17.90 16.85 -17.55
C TYR A 572 19.38 16.95 -17.94
N ALA A 573 20.13 17.85 -17.30
CA ALA A 573 21.58 17.96 -17.48
C ALA A 573 22.28 16.82 -16.73
N PHE A 574 22.91 15.89 -17.45
CA PHE A 574 23.61 14.76 -16.81
C PHE A 574 24.99 15.15 -16.28
N ASP A 575 25.56 16.24 -16.77
CA ASP A 575 26.79 16.86 -16.28
C ASP A 575 26.56 17.72 -15.02
N ALA A 576 25.42 18.40 -14.93
CA ALA A 576 25.14 19.37 -13.87
C ALA A 576 24.11 18.93 -12.83
N GLY A 577 23.32 17.88 -13.11
CA GLY A 577 22.44 17.24 -12.14
C GLY A 577 21.14 17.98 -11.83
N TYR A 578 20.60 18.75 -12.78
CA TYR A 578 19.32 19.44 -12.60
C TYR A 578 18.45 19.39 -13.87
N ALA A 579 17.13 19.49 -13.65
CA ALA A 579 16.14 19.55 -14.72
C ALA A 579 15.81 21.01 -15.08
N TYR A 580 15.59 21.29 -16.36
CA TYR A 580 15.18 22.61 -16.85
C TYR A 580 14.43 22.51 -18.19
N TYR A 581 14.03 23.64 -18.76
CA TYR A 581 13.29 23.70 -20.01
C TYR A 581 14.22 23.81 -21.22
N GLY A 582 14.04 22.93 -22.20
CA GLY A 582 14.67 22.99 -23.50
C GLY A 582 13.70 23.42 -24.59
N ASN A 583 14.16 24.23 -25.54
CA ASN A 583 13.39 24.55 -26.75
C ASN A 583 13.29 23.29 -27.62
N LYS A 584 12.08 22.90 -28.04
CA LYS A 584 11.84 21.65 -28.76
C LYS A 584 12.63 21.50 -30.06
N GLY A 585 12.93 22.61 -30.76
CA GLY A 585 13.72 22.63 -31.98
C GLY A 585 15.23 22.53 -31.76
N ALA A 586 15.70 22.45 -30.51
CA ALA A 586 17.12 22.30 -30.21
C ALA A 586 17.64 20.91 -30.65
N ASN A 587 18.71 20.91 -31.44
CA ASN A 587 19.35 19.72 -32.00
C ASN A 587 20.68 19.36 -31.32
N TYR A 588 20.84 19.75 -30.05
CA TYR A 588 22.08 19.53 -29.27
C TYR A 588 21.82 18.82 -27.94
N MET A 589 20.65 18.21 -27.78
CA MET A 589 20.36 17.35 -26.63
C MET A 589 20.51 15.89 -27.05
N ARG A 590 20.59 14.98 -26.09
CA ARG A 590 20.65 13.54 -26.32
C ARG A 590 19.35 12.87 -25.93
N CYS A 591 19.16 11.62 -26.34
CA CYS A 591 18.10 10.77 -25.80
C CYS A 591 18.65 9.38 -25.54
N ARG A 592 18.19 8.77 -24.45
CA ARG A 592 18.41 7.37 -24.16
C ARG A 592 17.07 6.69 -24.03
N ALA A 593 16.86 5.68 -24.86
CA ALA A 593 15.65 4.89 -24.88
C ALA A 593 15.57 4.06 -23.60
N ILE A 594 14.36 3.95 -23.07
CA ILE A 594 14.03 3.06 -21.97
C ILE A 594 12.89 2.14 -22.35
N ARG A 595 12.73 1.04 -21.63
CA ARG A 595 11.67 0.04 -21.82
C ARG A 595 11.19 -0.44 -20.47
N ALA A 596 9.89 -0.74 -20.37
CA ALA A 596 9.30 -1.39 -19.20
C ALA A 596 9.26 -2.91 -19.39
N PHE A 597 9.39 -3.66 -18.30
CA PHE A 597 9.31 -5.12 -18.30
C PHE A 597 8.44 -5.65 -17.14
#